data_AF-A0A1S8C5X8-F1
#
_entry.id   AF-A0A1S8C5X8-F1
#
_cell.length_a   1.000
_cell.length_b   1.000
_cell.length_c   1.000
_cell.angle_alpha   90.00
_cell.angle_beta   90.00
_cell.angle_gamma   90.00
#
_symmetry.space_group_name_H-M   'P 1'
#
loop_
_entity.id
_entity.type
_entity.pdbx_description
1 polymer ?
#
loop_
_entity_poly.entity_id
_entity_poly.type
_entity_poly.pdbx_seq_one_letter_code
_entity_poly.pdbx_strand_id
1 'polypeptide(L)'
;LRTASPDRVVLVAAGIAAAITALAAALFSLPMAALVAGVAAVTNALGKVALDAIIQREVPDALRASAFARSETWLQLAWVLGGALGILLPTTGWLGFTVASALLVLAVGLTLGSLRSRNRTGGGAADEEART
;
A
#
# COMPACT_ATOMS: atom_id res chain seq x y z
N LEU A 1 11.73 6.25 -22.26
CA LEU A 1 10.89 5.30 -21.48
C LEU A 1 10.03 6.13 -20.53
N ARG A 2 8.70 6.15 -20.70
CA ARG A 2 7.79 6.94 -19.84
C ARG A 2 7.88 6.38 -18.42
N THR A 3 8.45 7.14 -17.49
CA THR A 3 8.55 6.74 -16.09
C THR A 3 7.15 6.70 -15.49
N ALA A 4 6.66 5.51 -15.17
CA ALA A 4 5.49 5.40 -14.31
C ALA A 4 5.84 6.06 -12.97
N SER A 5 4.94 6.90 -12.43
CA SER A 5 5.14 7.43 -11.08
C SER A 5 5.23 6.25 -10.11
N PRO A 6 6.25 6.19 -9.23
CA PRO A 6 6.42 5.11 -8.24
C PRO A 6 5.11 4.82 -7.48
N ASP A 7 4.40 5.88 -7.12
CA ASP A 7 3.09 5.88 -6.48
C ASP A 7 2.04 5.08 -7.26
N ARG A 8 1.97 5.24 -8.58
CA ARG A 8 0.97 4.56 -9.41
C ARG A 8 1.24 3.06 -9.48
N VAL A 9 2.50 2.66 -9.56
CA VAL A 9 2.88 1.23 -9.61
C VAL A 9 2.47 0.53 -8.32
N VAL A 10 2.80 1.13 -7.17
CA VAL A 10 2.43 0.59 -5.85
C VAL A 10 0.92 0.52 -5.68
N LEU A 11 0.19 1.56 -6.08
CA LEU A 11 -1.28 1.58 -6.00
C LEU A 11 -1.94 0.49 -6.82
N VAL A 12 -1.47 0.26 -8.05
CA VAL A 12 -2.00 -0.81 -8.91
C VAL A 12 -1.68 -2.17 -8.31
N ALA A 13 -0.45 -2.40 -7.85
CA ALA A 13 -0.06 -3.65 -7.20
C ALA A 13 -0.90 -3.93 -5.94
N ALA A 14 -1.07 -2.92 -5.07
CA ALA A 14 -1.91 -3.03 -3.88
C ALA A 14 -3.39 -3.27 -4.21
N GLY A 15 -3.92 -2.64 -5.26
CA GLY A 15 -5.28 -2.89 -5.74
C GLY A 15 -5.48 -4.32 -6.26
N ILE A 16 -4.51 -4.84 -7.01
CA ILE A 16 -4.51 -6.24 -7.46
C ILE A 16 -4.43 -7.19 -6.26
N ALA A 17 -3.55 -6.92 -5.30
CA ALA A 17 -3.44 -7.70 -4.07
C ALA A 17 -4.75 -7.73 -3.28
N ALA A 18 -5.41 -6.59 -3.15
CA ALA A 18 -6.72 -6.48 -2.50
C ALA A 18 -7.78 -7.33 -3.20
N ALA A 19 -7.85 -7.26 -4.54
CA ALA A 19 -8.81 -8.03 -5.33
C ALA A 19 -8.58 -9.54 -5.24
N ILE A 20 -7.33 -10.00 -5.35
CA ILE A 20 -6.97 -11.42 -5.23
C ILE A 20 -7.26 -11.93 -3.80
N THR A 21 -6.96 -11.12 -2.78
CA THR A 21 -7.25 -11.49 -1.38
C THR A 21 -8.76 -11.54 -1.10
N ALA A 22 -9.54 -10.65 -1.71
CA ALA A 22 -11.01 -10.70 -1.64
C ALA A 22 -11.56 -11.98 -2.29
N LEU A 23 -11.02 -12.35 -3.45
CA LEU A 23 -11.39 -13.60 -4.11
C LEU A 23 -11.01 -14.82 -3.26
N ALA A 24 -9.87 -14.76 -2.57
CA ALA A 24 -9.41 -15.82 -1.66
C ALA A 24 -10.32 -16.00 -0.43
N ALA A 25 -10.95 -14.92 0.04
CA ALA A 25 -11.94 -14.98 1.11
C ALA A 25 -13.18 -15.79 0.71
N ALA A 26 -13.59 -15.72 -0.56
CA ALA A 26 -14.73 -16.47 -1.09
C ALA A 26 -14.38 -17.91 -1.53
N LEU A 27 -13.19 -18.11 -2.10
CA LEU A 27 -12.76 -19.36 -2.73
C LEU A 27 -11.59 -20.02 -1.99
N PHE A 28 -11.67 -20.08 -0.66
CA PHE A 28 -10.58 -20.54 0.19
C PHE A 28 -10.02 -21.90 -0.26
N SER A 29 -8.72 -21.94 -0.53
CA SER A 29 -7.96 -23.16 -0.82
C SER A 29 -6.46 -22.91 -0.57
N LEU A 30 -5.68 -23.98 -0.37
CA LEU A 30 -4.23 -23.86 -0.17
C LEU A 30 -3.50 -23.19 -1.35
N PRO A 31 -3.78 -23.50 -2.62
CA PRO A 31 -3.16 -22.79 -3.74
C PRO A 31 -3.50 -21.29 -3.74
N MET A 32 -4.72 -20.93 -3.35
CA MET A 32 -5.13 -19.53 -3.26
C MET A 32 -4.39 -18.80 -2.14
N ALA A 33 -4.15 -19.47 -1.01
CA ALA A 33 -3.32 -18.94 0.07
C ALA A 33 -1.88 -18.67 -0.40
N ALA A 34 -1.28 -19.61 -1.15
CA ALA A 34 0.05 -19.42 -1.72
C ALA A 34 0.09 -18.27 -2.73
N LEU A 35 -0.96 -18.14 -3.56
CA LEU A 35 -1.09 -17.02 -4.50
C LEU A 35 -1.15 -15.68 -3.78
N VAL A 36 -1.99 -15.55 -2.74
CA VAL A 36 -2.08 -14.34 -1.93
C VAL A 36 -0.74 -14.00 -1.29
N ALA A 37 -0.04 -14.98 -0.71
CA ALA A 37 1.28 -14.79 -0.12
C ALA A 37 2.30 -14.29 -1.16
N GLY A 38 2.33 -14.87 -2.36
CA GLY A 38 3.19 -14.45 -3.46
C GLY A 38 2.90 -13.03 -3.95
N VAL A 39 1.63 -12.70 -4.16
CA VAL A 39 1.20 -11.35 -4.59
C VAL A 39 1.50 -10.31 -3.51
N ALA A 40 1.30 -10.64 -2.24
CA ALA A 40 1.64 -9.77 -1.12
C ALA A 40 3.16 -9.51 -1.05
N ALA A 41 3.99 -10.55 -1.25
CA ALA A 41 5.44 -10.42 -1.27
C ALA A 41 5.93 -9.52 -2.42
N VAL A 42 5.38 -9.69 -3.64
CA VAL A 42 5.68 -8.84 -4.79
C VAL A 42 5.25 -7.39 -4.52
N THR A 43 4.04 -7.20 -3.99
CA THR A 43 3.52 -5.86 -3.65
C THR A 43 4.39 -5.17 -2.60
N ASN A 44 4.84 -5.90 -1.57
CA ASN A 44 5.76 -5.38 -0.56
C ASN A 44 7.11 -4.97 -1.15
N ALA A 45 7.68 -5.79 -2.04
CA ALA A 45 8.94 -5.46 -2.73
C ALA A 45 8.81 -4.21 -3.61
N LEU A 46 7.74 -4.10 -4.38
CA LEU A 46 7.44 -2.91 -5.19
C LEU A 46 7.25 -1.67 -4.31
N GLY A 47 6.55 -1.81 -3.19
CA GLY A 47 6.33 -0.76 -2.20
C GLY A 47 7.65 -0.22 -1.64
N LYS A 48 8.57 -1.11 -1.26
CA LYS A 48 9.90 -0.72 -0.76
C LYS A 48 10.72 0.01 -1.81
N VAL A 49 10.83 -0.52 -3.02
CA VAL A 49 11.59 0.12 -4.12
C VAL A 49 11.02 1.49 -4.48
N ALA A 50 9.69 1.62 -4.53
CA ALA A 50 9.04 2.89 -4.79
C ALA A 50 9.26 3.91 -3.66
N LEU A 51 9.18 3.47 -2.40
CA LEU A 51 9.47 4.30 -1.24
C LEU A 51 10.90 4.81 -1.26
N ASP A 52 11.85 3.94 -1.59
CA ASP A 52 13.27 4.31 -1.69
C ASP A 52 13.47 5.36 -2.80
N ALA A 53 12.80 5.22 -3.94
CA ALA A 53 12.84 6.19 -5.03
C ALA A 53 12.19 7.54 -4.64
N ILE A 54 11.09 7.52 -3.89
CA ILE A 54 10.42 8.73 -3.39
C ILE A 54 11.32 9.47 -2.40
N ILE A 55 11.91 8.76 -1.43
CA ILE A 55 12.83 9.34 -0.45
C ILE A 55 14.03 9.99 -1.14
N GLN A 56 14.60 9.35 -2.15
CA GLN A 56 15.71 9.92 -2.91
C GLN A 56 15.32 11.20 -3.66
N ARG A 57 14.09 11.28 -4.18
CA ARG A 57 13.57 12.42 -4.95
C ARG A 57 13.14 13.60 -4.07
N GLU A 58 12.52 13.33 -2.92
CA GLU A 58 11.77 14.33 -2.14
C GLU A 58 12.46 14.75 -0.85
N VAL A 59 13.41 13.96 -0.33
CA VAL A 59 14.10 14.26 0.93
C VAL A 59 15.46 14.91 0.65
N PRO A 60 15.76 16.07 1.27
CA PRO A 60 17.08 16.71 1.18
C PRO A 60 18.22 15.77 1.59
N ASP A 61 19.40 15.94 0.98
CA ASP A 61 20.56 15.06 1.20
C ASP A 61 20.90 14.87 2.69
N ALA A 62 20.82 15.94 3.48
CA ALA A 62 21.12 15.94 4.91
C ALA A 62 20.17 15.05 5.76
N LEU A 63 18.94 14.79 5.28
CA LEU A 63 17.91 14.07 6.02
C LEU A 63 17.61 12.67 5.45
N ARG A 64 18.19 12.33 4.29
CA ARG A 64 17.86 11.11 3.54
C ARG A 64 18.13 9.83 4.34
N ALA A 65 19.28 9.75 5.02
CA ALA A 65 19.64 8.59 5.84
C ALA A 65 18.64 8.36 7.00
N SER A 66 18.23 9.43 7.68
CA SER A 66 17.22 9.35 8.74
C SER A 66 15.83 9.00 8.21
N ALA A 67 15.46 9.48 7.02
CA ALA A 67 14.21 9.12 6.36
C ALA A 67 14.16 7.64 5.97
N PHE A 68 15.26 7.08 5.46
CA PHE A 68 15.39 5.64 5.21
C PHE A 68 15.27 4.81 6.49
N ALA A 69 16.02 5.18 7.54
CA ALA A 69 16.00 4.46 8.81
C ALA A 69 14.58 4.43 9.41
N ARG A 70 13.90 5.59 9.42
CA ARG A 70 12.52 5.69 9.91
C ARG A 70 11.55 4.83 9.11
N SER A 71 11.69 4.83 7.80
CA SER A 71 10.82 4.05 6.90
C SER A 71 10.99 2.55 7.11
N GLU A 72 12.22 2.08 7.31
CA GLU A 72 12.48 0.67 7.64
C GLU A 72 11.92 0.29 9.01
N THR A 73 12.02 1.17 10.01
CA THR A 73 11.37 0.94 11.31
C THR A 73 9.86 0.80 11.16
N TRP A 74 9.21 1.65 10.36
CA TRP A 74 7.78 1.50 10.09
C TRP A 74 7.45 0.20 9.36
N LEU A 75 8.30 -0.24 8.42
CA LEU A 75 8.12 -1.52 7.74
C LEU A 75 8.23 -2.70 8.71
N GLN A 76 9.22 -2.66 9.61
CA GLN A 76 9.38 -3.68 10.65
C GLN A 76 8.17 -3.71 11.60
N LEU A 77 7.70 -2.54 12.06
CA LEU A 77 6.50 -2.45 12.89
C LEU A 77 5.25 -2.96 12.18
N ALA A 78 5.05 -2.61 10.92
CA ALA A 78 3.94 -3.10 10.11
C ALA A 78 3.98 -4.62 9.96
N TRP A 79 5.17 -5.18 9.74
CA TRP A 79 5.36 -6.63 9.65
C TRP A 79 5.02 -7.34 10.97
N VAL A 80 5.50 -6.81 12.10
CA VAL A 80 5.21 -7.35 13.44
C VAL A 80 3.71 -7.30 13.73
N LEU A 81 3.06 -6.18 13.46
CA LEU A 81 1.61 -6.04 13.65
C LEU A 81 0.83 -7.01 12.75
N GLY A 82 1.24 -7.15 11.49
CA GLY A 82 0.64 -8.12 10.57
C GLY A 82 0.78 -9.57 11.06
N GLY A 83 1.97 -9.95 11.53
CA GLY A 83 2.22 -11.28 12.12
C GLY A 83 1.40 -11.52 13.39
N ALA A 84 1.34 -10.55 14.29
CA ALA A 84 0.53 -10.62 15.51
C ALA A 84 -0.97 -10.79 15.20
N LEU A 85 -1.50 -10.02 14.24
CA LEU A 85 -2.88 -10.19 13.76
C LEU A 85 -3.10 -11.57 13.14
N GLY A 86 -2.16 -12.07 12.35
CA GLY A 86 -2.23 -13.40 11.75
C GLY A 86 -2.27 -14.53 12.78
N ILE A 87 -1.54 -14.40 13.90
CA ILE A 87 -1.53 -15.38 14.99
C ILE A 87 -2.80 -15.29 15.85
N LEU A 88 -3.31 -14.07 16.09
CA LEU A 88 -4.48 -13.85 16.94
C LEU A 88 -5.79 -14.30 16.27
N LEU A 89 -5.82 -14.33 14.94
CA LEU A 89 -6.97 -14.79 14.17
C LEU A 89 -7.18 -16.31 14.33
N PRO A 90 -8.43 -16.77 14.50
CA PRO A 90 -8.74 -18.20 14.44
C PRO A 90 -8.26 -18.80 13.12
N THR A 91 -7.77 -20.04 13.14
CA THR A 91 -7.26 -20.79 11.97
C THR A 91 -8.36 -21.27 11.02
N THR A 92 -9.44 -20.51 10.92
CA THR A 92 -10.50 -20.71 9.93
C THR A 92 -10.12 -19.97 8.65
N GLY A 93 -9.82 -20.74 7.60
CA GLY A 93 -9.19 -20.22 6.37
C GLY A 93 -9.82 -18.96 5.77
N TRP A 94 -11.15 -18.93 5.65
CA TRP A 94 -11.86 -17.78 5.06
C TRP A 94 -11.84 -16.52 5.92
N LEU A 95 -11.78 -16.65 7.26
CA LEU A 95 -11.76 -15.49 8.17
C LEU A 95 -10.47 -14.69 8.00
N GLY A 96 -9.33 -15.37 7.92
CA GLY A 96 -8.03 -14.72 7.71
C GLY A 96 -8.01 -13.89 6.42
N PHE A 97 -8.49 -14.45 5.31
CA PHE A 97 -8.56 -13.72 4.04
C PHE A 97 -9.61 -12.60 4.05
N THR A 98 -10.72 -12.77 4.76
CA THR A 98 -11.73 -11.72 4.90
C THR A 98 -11.15 -10.50 5.63
N VAL A 99 -10.46 -10.72 6.75
CA VAL A 99 -9.80 -9.64 7.51
C VAL A 99 -8.70 -8.99 6.68
N ALA A 100 -7.83 -9.80 6.05
CA ALA A 100 -6.76 -9.28 5.20
C ALA A 100 -7.31 -8.46 4.02
N SER A 101 -8.36 -8.95 3.37
CA SER A 101 -9.03 -8.24 2.28
C SER A 101 -9.63 -6.91 2.76
N ALA A 102 -10.34 -6.90 3.88
CA ALA A 102 -10.91 -5.68 4.45
C ALA A 102 -9.83 -4.62 4.73
N LEU A 103 -8.69 -5.02 5.33
CA LEU A 103 -7.57 -4.13 5.58
C LEU A 103 -6.95 -3.58 4.28
N LEU A 104 -6.74 -4.43 3.27
CA LEU A 104 -6.19 -4.02 1.98
C LEU A 104 -7.13 -3.07 1.23
N VAL A 105 -8.43 -3.38 1.18
CA VAL A 105 -9.45 -2.52 0.55
C VAL A 105 -9.51 -1.17 1.25
N LEU A 106 -9.48 -1.15 2.59
CA LEU A 106 -9.44 0.08 3.36
C LEU A 106 -8.18 0.89 3.07
N ALA A 107 -7.01 0.28 3.08
CA ALA A 107 -5.74 0.95 2.80
C ALA A 107 -5.71 1.56 1.38
N VAL A 108 -6.11 0.80 0.37
CA VAL A 108 -6.22 1.29 -1.02
C VAL A 108 -7.25 2.42 -1.11
N GLY A 109 -8.42 2.26 -0.49
CA GLY A 109 -9.48 3.26 -0.47
C GLY A 109 -9.05 4.58 0.17
N LEU A 110 -8.39 4.53 1.32
CA LEU A 110 -7.83 5.70 2.00
C LEU A 110 -6.76 6.41 1.16
N THR A 111 -5.91 5.64 0.46
CA THR A 111 -4.86 6.20 -0.39
C THR A 111 -5.44 6.87 -1.63
N LEU A 112 -6.46 6.28 -2.26
CA LEU A 112 -7.18 6.92 -3.36
C LEU A 112 -7.94 8.18 -2.89
N GLY A 113 -8.52 8.14 -1.69
CA GLY A 113 -9.19 9.29 -1.07
C GLY A 113 -8.24 10.45 -0.81
N SER A 114 -7.06 10.19 -0.25
CA SER A 114 -6.06 11.22 0.04
C SER A 114 -5.51 11.89 -1.22
N LEU A 115 -5.31 11.12 -2.30
CA LEU A 115 -4.92 11.64 -3.61
C LEU A 115 -6.01 12.51 -4.23
N ARG A 116 -7.28 12.09 -4.16
CA ARG A 116 -8.42 12.89 -4.66
C ARG A 116 -8.56 14.20 -3.90
N SER A 117 -8.42 14.16 -2.57
CA SER A 117 -8.50 15.37 -1.73
C SER A 117 -7.41 16.37 -2.07
N ARG A 118 -6.15 15.92 -2.25
CA ARG A 118 -5.04 16.81 -2.67
C ARG A 118 -5.30 17.51 -4.00
N ASN A 119 -5.89 16.81 -4.98
CA ASN A 119 -6.23 17.41 -6.27
C ASN A 119 -7.37 18.44 -6.18
N ARG A 120 -8.32 18.26 -5.25
CA ARG A 120 -9.44 19.21 -5.07
C ARG A 120 -8.99 20.53 -4.45
N THR A 121 -8.11 20.48 -3.45
CA THR A 121 -7.57 21.70 -2.82
C THR A 121 -6.63 22.46 -3.76
N GLY A 122 -5.86 21.76 -4.59
CA GLY A 122 -4.99 22.40 -5.60
C GLY A 122 -5.76 23.08 -6.74
N GLY A 123 -6.88 22.51 -7.19
CA GLY A 123 -7.72 23.11 -8.24
C GLY A 123 -8.44 24.39 -7.80
N GLY A 124 -8.90 24.44 -6.54
CA GLY A 124 -9.59 25.62 -6.01
C GLY A 124 -8.71 26.86 -5.88
N ALA A 125 -7.40 26.71 -5.64
CA ALA A 125 -6.47 27.82 -5.57
C ALA A 125 -6.15 28.42 -6.95
N ALA A 126 -6.03 27.58 -7.98
CA ALA A 126 -5.78 28.03 -9.35
C ALA A 126 -7.00 28.75 -9.98
N ASP A 127 -8.22 28.32 -9.63
CA ASP A 127 -9.46 28.97 -10.09
C ASP A 127 -9.69 30.35 -9.43
N GLU A 128 -9.19 30.56 -8.20
CA GLU A 128 -9.27 31.84 -7.50
C GLU A 128 -8.24 32.85 -8.05
N GLU A 129 -7.02 32.40 -8.34
CA GLU A 129 -5.96 33.22 -8.94
C GLU A 129 -6.30 33.63 -10.39
N ALA A 130 -7.09 32.84 -11.11
CA ALA A 130 -7.60 33.19 -12.43
C ALA A 130 -8.78 34.19 -12.42
N ARG A 131 -9.36 34.47 -11.24
CA ARG A 131 -10.48 35.41 -11.06
C ARG A 131 -10.05 36.80 -10.56
N THR A 132 -8.81 36.94 -10.09
CA THR A 132 -8.19 38.21 -9.66
C THR A 132 -7.37 38.83 -10.78
#